data_AF-A0A355SJ49-F1
#
_entry.id   AF-A0A355SJ49-F1
#
_cell.length_a   1.000
_cell.length_b   1.000
_cell.length_c   1.000
_cell.angle_alpha   90.00
_cell.angle_beta   90.00
_cell.angle_gamma   90.00
#
_symmetry.space_group_name_H-M   'P 1'
#
loop_
_entity.id
_entity.type
_entity.pdbx_description
1 polymer ?
#
loop_
_entity_poly.entity_id
_entity_poly.type
_entity_poly.pdbx_seq_one_letter_code
_entity_poly.pdbx_strand_id
1 'polypeptide(L)' 'MKGKLLRGIAAGTLIGAAAGMLIIPQMDRRTRKRIERAGRKVMDFTSDMMDGIRSWRS' A
#
# COMPACT_ATOMS: atom_id res chain seq x y z
N MET A 1 -11.66 0.19 -21.59
CA MET A 1 -10.44 0.84 -21.04
C MET A 1 -10.21 0.52 -19.54
N LYS A 2 -11.25 0.48 -18.69
CA LYS A 2 -11.12 0.24 -17.22
C LYS A 2 -10.48 -1.11 -16.81
N GLY A 3 -10.70 -2.18 -17.58
CA GLY A 3 -10.15 -3.51 -17.26
C GLY A 3 -8.62 -3.64 -17.41
N LYS A 4 -7.98 -2.85 -18.28
CA LYS A 4 -6.51 -2.85 -18.43
C LYS A 4 -5.85 -2.14 -17.24
N LEU A 5 -6.43 -1.03 -16.77
CA LEU A 5 -5.96 -0.31 -15.58
C LEU A 5 -6.10 -1.17 -14.32
N LEU A 6 -7.26 -1.80 -14.11
CA LEU A 6 -7.48 -2.70 -12.97
C LEU A 6 -6.52 -3.90 -12.97
N ARG A 7 -6.28 -4.51 -14.14
CA ARG A 7 -5.28 -5.58 -14.29
C ARG A 7 -3.86 -5.10 -13.97
N GLY A 8 -3.49 -3.90 -14.41
CA GLY A 8 -2.18 -3.30 -14.10
C GLY A 8 -1.99 -3.03 -12.61
N ILE A 9 -3.01 -2.47 -11.94
CA ILE A 9 -3.00 -2.26 -10.49
C ILE A 9 -2.89 -3.60 -9.77
N ALA A 10 -3.76 -4.57 -10.09
CA ALA A 10 -3.75 -5.88 -9.45
C ALA A 10 -2.40 -6.60 -9.61
N ALA A 11 -1.84 -6.60 -10.81
CA ALA A 11 -0.52 -7.19 -11.06
C ALA A 11 0.58 -6.48 -10.25
N GLY A 12 0.58 -5.15 -10.23
CA GLY A 12 1.53 -4.36 -9.44
C GLY A 12 1.43 -4.63 -7.94
N THR A 13 0.21 -4.73 -7.40
CA THR A 13 -0.01 -5.05 -5.99
C THR A 13 0.48 -6.45 -5.65
N LEU A 14 0.22 -7.44 -6.50
CA LEU A 14 0.67 -8.83 -6.28
C LEU A 14 2.21 -8.93 -6.30
N ILE A 15 2.86 -8.28 -7.27
CA ILE A 15 4.33 -8.25 -7.36
C ILE A 15 4.92 -7.55 -6.13
N GLY A 16 4.37 -6.39 -5.74
CA GLY A 16 4.83 -5.65 -4.57
C GLY A 16 4.64 -6.43 -3.27
N ALA A 17 3.51 -7.13 -3.10
CA ALA A 17 3.24 -7.97 -1.95
C ALA A 17 4.20 -9.16 -1.88
N ALA A 18 4.43 -9.86 -2.99
CA ALA A 18 5.37 -10.97 -3.06
C ALA A 18 6.81 -10.53 -2.75
N ALA A 19 7.27 -9.43 -3.35
CA ALA A 19 8.58 -8.85 -3.06
C ALA A 19 8.71 -8.47 -1.57
N GLY A 20 7.67 -7.86 -0.99
CA GLY A 20 7.61 -7.58 0.44
C GLY A 20 7.73 -8.85 1.28
N MET A 21 6.96 -9.90 0.97
CA MET A 21 6.98 -11.17 1.70
C MET A 21 8.34 -11.88 1.64
N LEU A 22 9.10 -11.73 0.56
CA LEU A 22 10.44 -12.32 0.43
C LEU A 22 11.50 -11.56 1.24
N ILE A 23 11.36 -10.23 1.36
CA ILE A 23 12.36 -9.38 2.02
C ILE A 23 12.07 -9.19 3.52
N ILE A 24 10.80 -9.15 3.93
CA ILE A 24 10.34 -9.03 5.33
C ILE A 24 11.00 -10.04 6.30
N PRO A 25 11.14 -11.34 5.98
CA PRO A 25 11.71 -12.31 6.92
C PRO A 25 13.22 -12.17 7.13
N GLN A 26 13.95 -11.59 6.18
CA GLN A 26 15.38 -11.34 6.27
C GLN A 26 15.71 -10.01 6.96
N MET A 27 14.68 -9.24 7.31
CA MET A 27 14.83 -7.95 7.97
C MET A 27 14.93 -8.10 9.49
N ASP A 28 15.86 -7.35 10.07
CA ASP A 28 15.93 -7.20 11.52
C ASP A 28 14.58 -6.75 12.12
N ARG A 29 14.30 -7.21 13.34
CA ARG A 29 13.08 -6.91 14.09
C ARG A 29 12.81 -5.39 14.21
N ARG A 30 13.86 -4.58 14.21
CA ARG A 30 13.79 -3.10 14.22
C ARG A 30 13.29 -2.55 12.87
N THR A 31 13.77 -3.10 11.77
CA THR A 31 13.42 -2.67 10.41
C THR A 31 12.00 -3.12 10.06
N ARG A 32 11.61 -4.34 10.45
CA ARG A 32 10.21 -4.80 10.37
C ARG A 32 9.25 -3.83 11.08
N LYS A 33 9.55 -3.46 12.33
CA LYS A 33 8.72 -2.48 13.08
C LYS A 33 8.66 -1.11 12.39
N ARG A 34 9.73 -0.67 11.72
CA ARG A 34 9.72 0.57 10.94
C ARG A 34 8.83 0.46 9.72
N ILE A 35 8.90 -0.65 8.98
CA ILE A 35 8.01 -0.89 7.83
C ILE A 35 6.55 -0.98 8.25
N GLU A 36 6.24 -1.69 9.34
CA GLU A 36 4.86 -1.75 9.85
C GLU A 36 4.33 -0.37 10.28
N ARG A 37 5.18 0.49 10.84
CA ARG A 37 4.82 1.88 11.16
C ARG A 37 4.66 2.74 9.91
N ALA A 38 5.52 2.56 8.91
CA ALA A 38 5.42 3.25 7.63
C ALA A 38 4.14 2.85 6.89
N GLY A 39 3.81 1.55 6.86
CA GLY A 39 2.58 1.04 6.27
C GLY A 39 1.32 1.62 6.94
N ARG A 40 1.31 1.72 8.28
CA ARG A 40 0.23 2.40 9.01
C ARG A 40 0.10 3.87 8.60
N LYS A 41 1.19 4.63 8.56
CA LYS A 41 1.18 6.02 8.10
C LYS A 41 0.67 6.18 6.66
N VAL A 42 1.04 5.26 5.77
CA VAL A 42 0.55 5.27 4.39
C VAL A 42 -0.96 5.01 4.34
N MET A 43 -1.46 4.08 5.16
CA MET A 43 -2.89 3.82 5.31
C MET A 43 -3.64 5.05 5.82
N ASP A 44 -3.16 5.67 6.89
CA ASP A 44 -3.77 6.87 7.47
C ASP A 44 -3.81 8.00 6.44
N PHE A 45 -2.69 8.27 5.77
CA PHE A 45 -2.61 9.26 4.69
C PHE A 45 -3.56 8.96 3.54
N THR A 46 -3.67 7.69 3.12
CA THR A 46 -4.60 7.29 2.05
C THR A 46 -6.04 7.47 2.50
N SER A 47 -6.37 7.20 3.78
CA SER A 47 -7.69 7.46 4.34
C SER A 47 -8.02 8.94 4.29
N ASP A 48 -7.11 9.80 4.78
CA ASP A 48 -7.29 11.25 4.78
C ASP A 48 -7.48 11.81 3.37
N MET A 49 -6.71 11.31 2.39
CA MET A 49 -6.86 11.68 1.00
C MET A 49 -8.21 11.25 0.42
N MET A 50 -8.63 10.01 0.70
CA MET A 50 -9.90 9.47 0.21
C MET A 50 -11.09 10.18 0.86
N ASP A 51 -10.98 10.55 2.13
CA ASP A 51 -11.97 11.34 2.85
C ASP A 51 -12.04 12.77 2.30
N GLY A 52 -10.90 13.39 1.97
CA GLY A 52 -10.85 14.69 1.30
C GLY A 52 -11.47 14.66 -0.11
N ILE A 53 -11.17 13.63 -0.91
CA ILE A 53 -11.77 13.44 -2.25
C ILE A 53 -13.27 13.17 -2.14
N ARG A 54 -13.70 12.39 -1.14
CA ARG A 54 -15.11 12.08 -0.89
C ARG A 54 -15.87 13.31 -0.40
N SER A 55 -15.26 14.12 0.46
CA SER A 55 -15.79 15.38 0.98
C SER A 55 -15.95 16.44 -0.11
N TRP A 56 -15.00 16.55 -1.03
CA TRP A 56 -15.07 17.52 -2.14
C TRP A 56 -16.11 17.15 -3.21
N ARG A 57 -16.58 15.89 -3.23
CA ARG A 57 -17.54 15.38 -4.21
C ARG A 57 -18.99 15.36 -3.70
N SER A 58 -19.24 15.79 -2.46
CA SER A 58 -20.58 15.93 -1.86
C SER A 58 -20.98 17.39 -1.76
#